data_AF-A0A6V7JQ66-F1
#
_entry.id   AF-A0A6V7JQ66-F1
#
_cell.length_a   1.000
_cell.length_b   1.000
_cell.length_c   1.000
_cell.angle_alpha   90.00
_cell.angle_beta   90.00
_cell.angle_gamma   90.00
#
_symmetry.space_group_name_H-M   'P 1'
#
loop_
_entity.id
_entity.type
_entity.pdbx_description
1 polymer ?
#
loop_
_entity_poly.entity_id
_entity_poly.type
_entity_poly.pdbx_seq_one_letter_code
_entity_poly.pdbx_strand_id
1 'polypeptide(L)'
;SFRQFLERDLIEGGCLTSLENAGRLNWWCGGKNSGTRVLWPLATSGDGNCLLHAASLGMWGFHDRLLTLRDALHNTLSKGEYRDALFRRWRWRQMGLNAAAGLSYTETEWLTEWQSIVEMASANPRGQNASTSYQSLEE
;
A
#
# COMPACT_ATOMS: atom_id res chain seq x y z
N SER A 1 20.39 9.65 -23.30
CA SER A 1 20.51 8.33 -23.97
C SER A 1 19.20 7.56 -23.82
N PHE A 2 18.99 6.47 -24.58
CA PHE A 2 17.77 5.64 -24.44
C PHE A 2 17.60 5.09 -23.01
N ARG A 3 18.70 4.71 -22.36
CA ARG A 3 18.71 4.27 -20.95
C ARG A 3 18.10 5.31 -20.00
N GLN A 4 18.55 6.57 -20.08
CA GLN A 4 18.05 7.64 -19.22
C GLN A 4 16.56 7.91 -19.46
N PHE A 5 16.09 7.74 -20.70
CA PHE A 5 14.67 7.85 -21.02
C PHE A 5 13.86 6.77 -20.30
N LEU A 6 14.30 5.50 -20.37
CA LEU A 6 13.66 4.39 -19.67
C LEU A 6 13.70 4.54 -18.15
N GLU A 7 14.85 4.94 -17.59
CA GLU A 7 14.98 5.16 -16.15
C GLU A 7 14.02 6.25 -15.66
N ARG A 8 13.88 7.35 -16.41
CA ARG A 8 12.94 8.42 -16.08
C ARG A 8 11.48 7.99 -16.17
N ASP A 9 11.16 7.11 -17.12
CA ASP A 9 9.76 6.71 -17.39
C ASP A 9 9.29 5.58 -16.49
N LEU A 10 10.17 4.63 -16.16
CA LEU A 10 9.81 3.39 -15.48
C LEU A 10 10.17 3.40 -13.99
N ILE A 11 11.13 4.22 -13.54
CA ILE A 11 11.64 4.18 -12.17
C ILE A 11 11.15 5.40 -11.38
N GLU A 12 10.67 5.14 -10.17
CA GLU A 12 10.35 6.20 -9.22
C GLU A 12 11.64 6.72 -8.55
N GLY A 13 12.33 7.61 -9.25
CA GLY A 13 13.67 8.08 -8.86
C GLY A 13 13.74 8.77 -7.50
N GLY A 14 12.69 9.49 -7.10
CA GLY A 14 12.62 10.16 -5.79
C GLY A 14 12.59 9.15 -4.64
N CYS A 15 11.77 8.10 -4.79
CA CYS A 15 11.67 7.01 -3.82
C CYS A 15 12.99 6.23 -3.72
N LEU A 16 13.59 5.87 -4.87
CA LEU A 16 14.89 5.19 -4.92
C LEU A 16 15.95 5.96 -4.13
N THR A 17 16.15 7.24 -4.47
CA THR A 17 17.17 8.09 -3.85
C THR A 17 16.94 8.22 -2.34
N SER A 18 15.69 8.41 -1.92
CA SER A 18 15.33 8.57 -0.51
C SER A 18 15.61 7.30 0.29
N LEU A 19 15.26 6.13 -0.25
CA LEU A 19 15.47 4.84 0.43
C LEU A 19 16.94 4.42 0.48
N GLU A 20 17.71 4.68 -0.58
CA GLU A 20 19.15 4.41 -0.60
C GLU A 20 19.91 5.32 0.38
N ASN A 21 19.62 6.63 0.37
CA ASN A 21 20.23 7.58 1.30
C ASN A 21 19.89 7.27 2.77
N ALA A 22 18.69 6.75 3.03
CA ALA A 22 18.28 6.30 4.36
C ALA A 22 18.86 4.93 4.76
N GLY A 23 19.64 4.27 3.90
CA GLY A 23 20.18 2.94 4.15
C GLY A 23 19.12 1.84 4.24
N ARG A 24 17.93 2.05 3.64
CA ARG A 24 16.80 1.11 3.69
C ARG A 24 16.64 0.27 2.43
N LEU A 25 17.21 0.71 1.30
CA LEU A 25 17.21 -0.01 0.03
C LEU A 25 18.65 -0.13 -0.49
N ASN A 26 18.97 -1.27 -1.13
CA ASN A 26 20.26 -1.56 -1.77
C ASN A 26 21.51 -1.43 -0.88
N TRP A 27 21.36 -1.25 0.44
CA TRP A 27 22.47 -1.20 1.39
C TRP A 27 23.32 -2.49 1.40
N TRP A 28 22.74 -3.62 0.99
CA TRP A 28 23.40 -4.91 0.85
C TRP A 28 24.35 -5.01 -0.36
N CYS A 29 24.24 -4.09 -1.34
CA CYS A 29 25.04 -4.11 -2.56
C CYS A 29 26.49 -3.61 -2.37
N GLY A 30 26.78 -2.85 -1.31
CA GLY A 30 28.06 -2.17 -1.10
C GLY A 30 29.17 -2.97 -0.39
N GLY A 31 29.03 -4.29 -0.21
CA GLY A 31 29.95 -5.14 0.59
C GLY A 31 30.54 -6.34 -0.14
N LYS A 32 31.06 -7.33 0.62
CA LYS A 32 31.64 -8.60 0.10
C LYS A 32 30.65 -9.48 -0.71
N ASN A 33 29.38 -9.10 -0.77
CA ASN A 33 28.33 -9.80 -1.53
C ASN A 33 28.22 -9.24 -2.96
N SER A 34 29.26 -9.42 -3.78
CA SER A 34 29.29 -8.90 -5.17
C SER A 34 28.31 -9.61 -6.13
N GLY A 35 27.47 -10.54 -5.63
CA GLY A 35 26.46 -11.27 -6.42
C GLY A 35 25.04 -10.75 -6.24
N THR A 36 24.77 -9.85 -5.28
CA THR A 36 23.41 -9.39 -5.00
C THR A 36 22.94 -8.33 -5.99
N ARG A 37 21.70 -8.49 -6.50
CA ARG A 37 21.10 -7.57 -7.48
C ARG A 37 20.57 -6.31 -6.80
N VAL A 38 20.71 -5.20 -7.50
CA VAL A 38 20.09 -3.91 -7.17
C VAL A 38 18.59 -4.01 -7.44
N LEU A 39 17.79 -3.50 -6.50
CA LEU A 39 16.34 -3.36 -6.67
C LEU A 39 16.00 -1.94 -7.10
N TRP A 40 15.04 -1.84 -8.02
CA TRP A 40 14.59 -0.59 -8.61
C TRP A 40 13.09 -0.42 -8.37
N PRO A 41 12.64 0.66 -7.69
CA PRO A 41 11.23 0.91 -7.48
C PRO A 41 10.59 1.35 -8.80
N LEU A 42 9.64 0.57 -9.29
CA LEU A 42 8.89 0.92 -10.51
C LEU A 42 7.87 2.03 -10.21
N ALA A 43 7.68 2.91 -11.19
CA ALA A 43 6.70 3.99 -11.10
C ALA A 43 5.26 3.44 -11.06
N THR A 44 4.47 3.95 -10.12
CA THR A 44 3.04 3.64 -9.98
C THR A 44 2.19 4.88 -10.17
N SER A 45 1.00 4.74 -10.74
CA SER A 45 0.01 5.82 -10.76
C SER A 45 -0.37 6.24 -9.34
N GLY A 46 -0.42 7.55 -9.09
CA GLY A 46 -0.81 8.15 -7.80
C GLY A 46 -2.32 8.40 -7.67
N ASP A 47 -3.16 7.49 -8.17
CA ASP A 47 -4.63 7.66 -8.20
C ASP A 47 -5.34 7.19 -6.91
N GLY A 48 -4.57 6.76 -5.91
CA GLY A 48 -5.05 6.16 -4.66
C GLY A 48 -5.00 4.64 -4.64
N ASN A 49 -4.79 3.96 -5.78
CA ASN A 49 -4.63 2.51 -5.87
C ASN A 49 -3.17 2.04 -5.97
N CYS A 50 -2.21 2.91 -5.62
CA CYS A 50 -0.77 2.68 -5.85
C CYS A 50 -0.24 1.40 -5.16
N LEU A 51 -0.76 1.03 -3.98
CA LEU A 51 -0.39 -0.20 -3.29
C LEU A 51 -0.68 -1.45 -4.14
N LEU A 52 -1.87 -1.52 -4.73
CA LEU A 52 -2.28 -2.68 -5.52
C LEU A 52 -1.71 -2.63 -6.94
N HIS A 53 -1.46 -1.44 -7.46
CA HIS A 53 -0.60 -1.28 -8.63
C HIS A 53 0.80 -1.84 -8.41
N ALA A 54 1.45 -1.53 -7.28
CA ALA A 54 2.77 -2.05 -6.94
C ALA A 54 2.77 -3.58 -6.79
N ALA A 55 1.77 -4.14 -6.10
CA ALA A 55 1.60 -5.58 -5.97
C ALA A 55 1.42 -6.26 -7.35
N SER A 56 0.54 -5.71 -8.18
CA SER A 56 0.27 -6.24 -9.53
C SER A 56 1.50 -6.14 -10.44
N LEU A 57 2.26 -5.04 -10.38
CA LEU A 57 3.53 -4.88 -11.10
C LEU A 57 4.55 -5.92 -10.66
N GLY A 58 4.69 -6.16 -9.35
CA GLY A 58 5.63 -7.13 -8.80
C GLY A 58 5.33 -8.58 -9.19
N MET A 59 4.05 -8.92 -9.38
CA MET A 59 3.62 -10.28 -9.73
C MET A 59 3.51 -10.52 -11.25
N TRP A 60 2.95 -9.54 -11.99
CA TRP A 60 2.56 -9.73 -13.39
C TRP A 60 3.09 -8.66 -14.35
N GLY A 61 3.71 -7.59 -13.85
CA GLY A 61 4.32 -6.56 -14.68
C GLY A 61 3.34 -5.53 -15.26
N PHE A 62 2.11 -5.42 -14.73
CA PHE A 62 1.17 -4.36 -15.10
C PHE A 62 0.41 -3.83 -13.87
N HIS A 63 -0.06 -2.58 -13.94
CA HIS A 63 -0.89 -1.96 -12.91
C HIS A 63 -2.28 -2.62 -12.81
N ASP A 64 -2.84 -2.69 -11.59
CA ASP A 64 -4.23 -3.09 -11.32
C ASP A 64 -5.28 -2.07 -11.83
N ARG A 65 -5.33 -1.85 -13.14
CA ARG A 65 -6.23 -0.86 -13.77
C ARG A 65 -7.69 -1.31 -13.80
N LEU A 66 -7.91 -2.62 -13.77
CA LEU A 66 -9.24 -3.21 -13.71
C LEU A 66 -9.74 -3.41 -12.27
N LEU A 67 -9.00 -2.92 -11.27
CA LEU A 67 -9.34 -2.97 -9.85
C LEU A 67 -9.58 -4.40 -9.33
N THR A 68 -9.01 -5.40 -9.99
CA THR A 68 -9.23 -6.82 -9.65
C THR A 68 -8.66 -7.13 -8.26
N LEU A 69 -7.46 -6.62 -7.95
CA LEU A 69 -6.89 -6.77 -6.62
C LEU A 69 -7.66 -5.94 -5.59
N ARG A 70 -8.12 -4.73 -5.96
CA ARG A 70 -8.87 -3.85 -5.04
C ARG A 70 -10.20 -4.45 -4.64
N ASP A 71 -10.94 -4.98 -5.61
CA ASP A 71 -12.18 -5.69 -5.37
C ASP A 71 -11.95 -6.96 -4.54
N ALA A 72 -10.89 -7.71 -4.83
CA ALA A 72 -10.53 -8.89 -4.04
C ALA A 72 -10.23 -8.54 -2.57
N LEU A 73 -9.50 -7.45 -2.32
CA LEU A 73 -9.22 -6.96 -0.98
C LEU A 73 -10.52 -6.54 -0.26
N HIS A 74 -11.34 -5.71 -0.89
CA HIS A 74 -12.62 -5.26 -0.33
C HIS A 74 -13.55 -6.43 -0.01
N ASN A 75 -13.66 -7.42 -0.91
CA ASN A 75 -14.49 -8.61 -0.69
C ASN A 75 -13.93 -9.47 0.45
N THR A 76 -12.61 -9.58 0.56
CA THR A 76 -11.96 -10.31 1.66
C THR A 76 -12.28 -9.68 3.02
N LEU A 77 -12.24 -8.35 3.11
CA LEU A 77 -12.52 -7.61 4.34
C LEU A 77 -14.02 -7.55 4.70
N SER A 78 -14.89 -7.42 3.70
CA SER A 78 -16.34 -7.27 3.92
C SER A 78 -17.07 -8.61 4.11
N LYS A 79 -16.71 -9.61 3.30
CA LYS A 79 -17.46 -10.88 3.15
C LYS A 79 -16.59 -12.13 3.28
N GLY A 80 -15.27 -11.99 3.39
CA GLY A 80 -14.35 -13.12 3.46
C GLY A 80 -14.49 -13.93 4.74
N GLU A 81 -14.21 -15.23 4.65
CA GLU A 81 -14.25 -16.18 5.76
C GLU A 81 -13.40 -15.71 6.97
N TYR A 82 -12.28 -15.04 6.70
CA TYR A 82 -11.33 -14.60 7.73
C TYR A 82 -11.55 -13.15 8.21
N ARG A 83 -12.63 -12.47 7.80
CA ARG A 83 -12.85 -11.05 8.13
C ARG A 83 -12.79 -10.76 9.63
N ASP A 84 -13.39 -11.63 10.45
CA ASP A 84 -13.42 -11.43 11.91
C ASP A 84 -12.05 -11.66 12.53
N ALA A 85 -11.24 -12.56 11.95
CA ALA A 85 -9.86 -12.78 12.38
C ALA A 85 -8.96 -11.59 12.04
N LEU A 86 -9.17 -10.98 10.86
CA LEU A 86 -8.48 -9.76 10.45
C LEU A 86 -8.86 -8.58 11.37
N PHE A 87 -10.16 -8.37 11.62
CA PHE A 87 -10.64 -7.35 12.55
C PHE A 87 -10.01 -7.50 13.94
N ARG A 88 -9.95 -8.72 14.50
CA ARG A 88 -9.30 -8.96 15.80
C ARG A 88 -7.81 -8.60 15.81
N ARG A 89 -7.07 -8.92 14.73
CA ARG A 89 -5.65 -8.61 14.61
C ARG A 89 -5.40 -7.12 14.49
N TRP A 90 -6.17 -6.45 13.64
CA TRP A 90 -6.15 -5.00 13.50
C TRP A 90 -6.47 -4.32 14.84
N ARG A 91 -7.59 -4.70 15.50
CA ARG A 91 -8.00 -4.14 16.80
C ARG A 91 -6.89 -4.29 17.84
N TRP A 92 -6.27 -5.47 17.93
CA TRP A 92 -5.16 -5.70 18.87
C TRP A 92 -3.97 -4.77 18.60
N ARG A 93 -3.59 -4.58 17.33
CA ARG A 93 -2.53 -3.65 16.94
C ARG A 93 -2.90 -2.21 17.29
N GLN A 94 -4.11 -1.79 16.92
CA GLN A 94 -4.61 -0.44 17.14
C GLN A 94 -4.78 -0.11 18.62
N MET A 95 -5.13 -1.08 19.47
CA MET A 95 -5.17 -0.90 20.92
C MET A 95 -3.82 -0.43 21.49
N GLY A 96 -2.71 -0.96 20.98
CA GLY A 96 -1.37 -0.52 21.40
C GLY A 96 -1.06 0.92 21.00
N LEU A 97 -1.45 1.33 19.79
CA LEU A 97 -1.29 2.70 19.30
C LEU A 97 -2.17 3.68 20.08
N ASN A 98 -3.44 3.32 20.30
CA ASN A 98 -4.39 4.12 21.06
C ASN A 98 -3.93 4.30 22.51
N ALA A 99 -3.45 3.24 23.16
CA ALA A 99 -2.92 3.31 24.52
C ALA A 99 -1.72 4.26 24.63
N ALA A 100 -0.80 4.22 23.66
CA ALA A 100 0.33 5.15 23.60
C ALA A 100 -0.11 6.62 23.42
N ALA A 101 -1.27 6.85 22.81
CA ALA A 101 -1.90 8.16 22.63
C ALA A 101 -2.89 8.55 23.75
N GLY A 102 -3.09 7.70 24.76
CA GLY A 102 -4.09 7.94 25.83
C GLY A 102 -5.55 7.84 25.36
N LEU A 103 -5.80 7.19 24.22
CA LEU A 103 -7.11 7.00 23.61
C LEU A 103 -7.68 5.63 23.98
N SER A 104 -8.98 5.56 24.25
CA SER A 104 -9.70 4.29 24.46
C SER A 104 -11.04 4.34 23.74
N TYR A 105 -11.20 3.46 22.75
CA TYR A 105 -12.44 3.35 21.99
C TYR A 105 -13.48 2.52 22.73
N THR A 106 -14.72 2.97 22.64
CA THR A 106 -15.93 2.20 22.89
C THR A 106 -16.11 1.10 21.83
N GLU A 107 -16.96 0.12 22.09
CA GLU A 107 -17.24 -0.96 21.11
C GLU A 107 -17.84 -0.41 19.81
N THR A 108 -18.66 0.65 19.90
CA THR A 108 -19.22 1.31 18.72
C THR A 108 -18.15 1.98 17.89
N GLU A 109 -17.22 2.70 18.50
CA GLU A 109 -16.10 3.33 17.78
C GLU A 109 -15.22 2.29 17.10
N TRP A 110 -14.94 1.14 17.74
CA TRP A 110 -14.21 0.04 17.10
C TRP A 110 -14.88 -0.46 15.82
N LEU A 111 -16.20 -0.60 15.82
CA LEU A 111 -16.97 -1.03 14.65
C LEU A 111 -17.01 0.05 13.57
N THR A 112 -17.14 1.32 13.97
CA THR A 112 -17.14 2.45 13.03
C THR A 112 -15.80 2.60 12.32
N GLU A 113 -14.69 2.57 13.06
CA GLU A 113 -13.33 2.65 12.48
C GLU A 113 -13.06 1.45 11.55
N TRP A 114 -13.43 0.24 11.96
CA TRP A 114 -13.29 -0.93 11.09
C TRP A 114 -14.12 -0.80 9.81
N GLN A 115 -15.37 -0.35 9.92
CA GLN A 115 -16.21 -0.14 8.74
C GLN A 115 -15.60 0.90 7.80
N SER A 116 -14.98 1.96 8.33
CA SER A 116 -14.25 2.94 7.53
C SER A 116 -13.08 2.31 6.78
N ILE A 117 -12.30 1.42 7.42
CA ILE A 117 -11.22 0.68 6.77
C ILE A 117 -11.73 -0.21 5.65
N VAL A 118 -12.83 -0.93 5.88
CA VAL A 118 -13.47 -1.75 4.84
C VAL A 118 -13.90 -0.86 3.67
N GLU A 119 -14.51 0.29 3.92
CA GLU A 119 -14.93 1.22 2.87
C GLU A 119 -13.76 1.82 2.09
N MET A 120 -12.63 2.09 2.75
CA MET A 120 -11.37 2.52 2.11
C MET A 120 -10.87 1.50 1.08
N ALA A 121 -11.14 0.21 1.27
CA ALA A 121 -10.79 -0.81 0.28
C ALA A 121 -11.72 -0.84 -0.94
N SER A 122 -12.91 -0.24 -0.89
CA SER A 122 -13.93 -0.36 -1.95
C SER A 122 -13.50 0.26 -3.27
N ALA A 123 -13.74 -0.41 -4.41
CA ALA A 123 -13.45 0.10 -5.76
C ALA A 123 -14.23 1.36 -6.18
N ASN A 124 -15.07 1.91 -5.29
CA ASN A 124 -15.83 3.11 -5.57
C ASN A 124 -14.90 4.33 -5.69
N PRO A 125 -15.06 5.16 -6.74
CA PRO A 125 -14.31 6.40 -6.84
C PRO A 125 -14.69 7.37 -5.73
N ARG A 126 -13.70 8.10 -5.22
CA ARG A 126 -13.95 9.33 -4.47
C ARG A 126 -14.61 10.31 -5.44
N GLY A 127 -15.74 10.93 -5.05
CA GLY A 127 -16.53 11.78 -5.93
C GLY A 127 -15.71 12.88 -6.65
N GLN A 128 -16.33 13.53 -7.64
CA GLN A 128 -15.65 14.35 -8.68
C GLN A 128 -14.69 15.47 -8.19
N ASN A 129 -14.70 15.83 -6.90
CA ASN A 129 -13.86 16.87 -6.31
C ASN A 129 -12.66 16.35 -5.51
N ALA A 130 -12.38 15.04 -5.54
CA ALA A 130 -11.26 14.47 -4.81
C ALA A 130 -9.92 14.58 -5.56
N SER A 131 -8.83 14.78 -4.83
CA SER A 131 -7.46 14.84 -5.37
C SER A 131 -6.96 13.49 -5.91
N THR A 132 -7.57 12.39 -5.48
CA THR A 132 -7.28 11.02 -5.93
C THR A 132 -8.59 10.33 -6.30
N SER A 133 -8.52 9.43 -7.29
CA SER A 133 -9.69 8.65 -7.72
C SER A 133 -10.15 7.67 -6.65
N TYR A 134 -9.25 7.13 -5.84
CA TYR A 134 -9.55 6.13 -4.81
C TYR A 134 -9.03 6.54 -3.44
N GLN A 135 -9.61 5.96 -2.38
CA GLN A 135 -9.10 6.12 -1.02
C GLN A 135 -7.81 5.32 -0.87
N SER A 136 -6.82 5.94 -0.24
CA SER A 136 -5.55 5.28 0.08
C SER A 136 -5.76 4.18 1.09
N LEU A 137 -4.94 3.14 0.99
CA LEU A 137 -4.98 1.97 1.88
C LEU A 137 -3.92 2.12 2.98
N GLU A 138 -4.18 1.49 4.12
CA GLU A 138 -3.31 1.45 5.29
C GLU A 138 -3.17 0.01 5.82
N GLU A 139 -2.24 -0.19 6.75
CA GLU A 139 -1.92 -1.51 7.35
C GLU A 139 -2.95 -2.07 8.35
#